data_AF-A0A820T7H4-F1
#
_entry.id   AF-A0A820T7H4-F1
#
_cell.length_a   1.000
_cell.length_b   1.000
_cell.length_c   1.000
_cell.angle_alpha   90.00
_cell.angle_beta   90.00
_cell.angle_gamma   90.00
#
_symmetry.space_group_name_H-M   'P 1'
#
loop_
_entity.id
_entity.type
_entity.pdbx_description
1 polymer ?
#
loop_
_entity_poly.entity_id
_entity_poly.type
_entity_poly.pdbx_seq_one_letter_code
_entity_poly.pdbx_strand_id
1 'polypeptide(L)'
;ITTWKSGVKSTIIYLIHIRTGYQGASLNFRFGSVYLYLKFYGDSGVSNEIPLHIPMEQSFYLKSNQTDTFEIGQTMTSVIGQISSIDIYHNGKKEDFWSIDWIQIKDITTNKSFKYQILTEINF
;
A
#
# COMPACT_ATOMS: atom_id res chain seq x y z
N ILE A 1 1.41 36.54 -17.07
CA ILE A 1 1.42 35.34 -17.95
C ILE A 1 2.29 34.31 -17.25
N THR A 2 1.70 33.35 -16.54
CA THR A 2 2.46 32.35 -15.78
C THR A 2 2.70 31.15 -16.68
N THR A 3 3.96 30.95 -17.04
CA THR A 3 4.42 29.92 -17.97
C THR A 3 4.50 28.58 -17.27
N TRP A 4 3.81 27.58 -17.82
CA TRP A 4 3.93 26.17 -17.43
C TRP A 4 5.36 25.68 -17.71
N LYS A 5 6.14 25.37 -16.67
CA LYS A 5 7.37 24.59 -16.83
C LYS A 5 7.01 23.11 -16.76
N SER A 6 7.13 22.45 -17.91
CA SER A 6 7.32 21.02 -18.15
C SER A 6 7.16 20.08 -16.96
N GLY A 7 6.21 19.15 -17.06
CA GLY A 7 5.94 18.09 -16.09
C GLY A 7 7.18 17.30 -15.66
N VAL A 8 7.72 17.68 -14.51
CA VAL A 8 8.67 16.86 -13.77
C VAL A 8 7.85 15.75 -13.11
N LYS A 9 8.02 14.52 -13.61
CA LYS A 9 7.58 13.32 -12.89
C LYS A 9 8.43 13.22 -11.62
N SER A 10 7.90 13.66 -10.49
CA SER A 10 8.56 13.51 -9.19
C SER A 10 8.31 12.09 -8.69
N THR A 11 9.39 11.35 -8.48
CA THR A 11 9.32 10.08 -7.74
C THR A 11 9.28 10.39 -6.25
N ILE A 12 8.19 9.98 -5.60
CA ILE A 12 8.06 10.02 -4.15
C ILE A 12 8.31 8.61 -3.63
N ILE A 13 9.15 8.49 -2.61
CA ILE A 13 9.41 7.20 -1.98
C ILE A 13 8.58 7.14 -0.70
N TYR A 14 7.76 6.10 -0.58
CA TYR A 14 7.02 5.82 0.64
C TYR A 14 7.56 4.56 1.31
N LEU A 15 7.69 4.61 2.63
CA LEU A 15 7.82 3.45 3.48
C LEU A 15 6.44 3.10 4.03
N ILE A 16 5.98 1.89 3.76
CA ILE A 16 4.69 1.40 4.18
C ILE A 16 4.90 0.31 5.21
N HIS A 17 4.36 0.49 6.40
CA HIS A 17 4.30 -0.53 7.43
C HIS A 17 2.89 -1.09 7.50
N ILE A 18 2.76 -2.40 7.41
CA ILE A 18 1.48 -3.10 7.52
C ILE A 18 1.55 -3.98 8.73
N ARG A 19 0.61 -3.79 9.66
CA ARG A 19 0.37 -4.70 10.77
C ARG A 19 -0.75 -5.65 10.42
N THR A 20 -0.41 -6.91 10.27
CA THR A 20 -1.37 -7.98 10.10
C THR A 20 -1.95 -8.36 11.46
N GLY A 21 -3.26 -8.49 11.51
CA GLY A 21 -4.01 -8.85 12.72
C GLY A 21 -3.97 -10.35 13.00
N TYR A 22 -5.04 -10.85 13.64
CA TYR A 22 -5.13 -12.26 14.06
C TYR A 22 -4.97 -13.25 12.89
N GLN A 23 -5.51 -12.91 11.73
CA GLN A 23 -5.42 -13.72 10.53
C GLN A 23 -4.43 -13.13 9.52
N GLY A 24 -3.38 -13.90 9.25
CA GLY A 24 -2.40 -13.68 8.19
C GLY A 24 -3.04 -13.58 6.82
N ALA A 25 -2.36 -12.92 5.88
CA ALA A 25 -2.77 -12.99 4.49
C ALA A 25 -2.51 -14.43 4.00
N SER A 26 -3.56 -15.13 3.56
CA SER A 26 -3.46 -16.46 2.93
C SER A 26 -2.88 -16.33 1.52
N LEU A 27 -1.71 -15.70 1.41
CA LEU A 27 -0.98 -15.52 0.16
C LEU A 27 -0.29 -16.86 -0.13
N ASN A 28 -1.05 -17.80 -0.69
CA ASN A 28 -0.50 -19.08 -1.11
C ASN A 28 0.32 -18.86 -2.40
N PHE A 29 1.55 -18.36 -2.23
CA PHE A 29 2.53 -18.08 -3.31
C PHE A 29 2.91 -19.32 -4.14
N ARG A 30 2.36 -20.50 -3.82
CA ARG A 30 2.62 -21.77 -4.48
C ARG A 30 2.05 -21.87 -5.90
N PHE A 31 1.17 -20.95 -6.31
CA PHE A 31 0.50 -20.97 -7.62
C PHE A 31 0.61 -19.67 -8.44
N GLY A 32 1.45 -18.72 -8.04
CA GLY A 32 1.67 -17.48 -8.77
C GLY A 32 1.98 -16.31 -7.85
N SER A 33 2.49 -15.22 -8.43
CA SER A 33 2.72 -13.96 -7.73
C SER A 33 1.38 -13.40 -7.23
N VAL A 34 1.17 -13.41 -5.92
CA VAL A 34 0.08 -12.62 -5.32
C VAL A 34 0.58 -11.19 -5.21
N TYR A 35 -0.14 -10.28 -5.84
CA TYR A 35 0.14 -8.85 -5.80
C TYR A 35 -0.78 -8.22 -4.77
N LEU A 36 -0.16 -7.54 -3.83
CA LEU A 36 -0.84 -6.62 -2.95
C LEU A 36 -0.83 -5.24 -3.63
N TYR A 37 -1.96 -4.55 -3.62
CA TYR A 37 -2.13 -3.24 -4.23
C TYR A 37 -2.55 -2.22 -3.19
N LEU A 38 -2.07 -1.01 -3.38
CA LEU A 38 -2.51 0.17 -2.65
C LEU A 38 -3.10 1.20 -3.58
N LYS A 39 -4.08 1.93 -3.06
CA LYS A 39 -4.63 3.11 -3.73
C LYS A 39 -4.80 4.24 -2.73
N PHE A 40 -4.22 5.39 -3.02
CA PHE A 40 -4.31 6.56 -2.16
C PHE A 40 -5.40 7.49 -2.67
N TYR A 41 -6.23 7.93 -1.73
CA TYR A 41 -7.23 8.96 -1.97
C TYR A 41 -6.79 10.19 -1.21
N GLY A 42 -6.63 11.29 -1.93
CA GLY A 42 -6.38 12.59 -1.33
C GLY A 42 -7.39 13.62 -1.77
N ASP A 43 -7.29 14.80 -1.19
CA ASP A 43 -8.20 15.92 -1.45
C ASP A 43 -8.17 16.44 -2.89
N SER A 44 -7.07 16.21 -3.62
CA SER A 44 -6.85 16.72 -4.97
C SER A 44 -6.95 15.64 -6.05
N GLY A 45 -7.10 14.37 -5.65
CA GLY A 45 -7.26 13.27 -6.59
C GLY A 45 -6.96 11.90 -6.00
N VAL A 46 -6.90 10.91 -6.89
CA VAL A 46 -6.66 9.51 -6.56
C VAL A 46 -5.39 9.04 -7.26
N SER A 47 -4.57 8.24 -6.57
CA SER A 47 -3.38 7.66 -7.18
C SER A 47 -3.75 6.56 -8.18
N ASN A 48 -2.82 6.22 -9.06
CA ASN A 48 -2.87 4.90 -9.70
C ASN A 48 -2.75 3.80 -8.65
N GLU A 49 -3.09 2.57 -9.04
CA GLU A 49 -2.80 1.39 -8.23
C GLU A 49 -1.29 1.23 -8.06
N ILE A 50 -0.87 0.99 -6.83
CA ILE A 50 0.53 0.86 -6.44
C ILE A 50 0.76 -0.60 -6.05
N PRO A 51 1.48 -1.38 -6.87
CA PRO A 51 1.79 -2.75 -6.51
C PRO A 51 2.85 -2.78 -5.40
N LEU A 52 2.56 -3.50 -4.32
CA LEU A 52 3.52 -3.93 -3.32
C LEU A 52 4.07 -5.28 -3.76
N HIS A 53 5.31 -5.28 -4.21
CA HIS A 53 5.98 -6.50 -4.63
C HIS A 53 6.40 -7.30 -3.39
N ILE A 54 5.83 -8.48 -3.23
CA ILE A 54 6.26 -9.45 -2.23
C ILE A 54 7.18 -10.45 -2.95
N PRO A 55 8.47 -10.54 -2.58
CA PRO A 55 9.39 -11.46 -3.23
C PRO A 55 8.90 -12.92 -3.10
N MET A 56 8.91 -13.67 -4.21
CA MET A 56 8.44 -15.07 -4.27
C MET A 56 9.11 -16.00 -3.25
N GLU A 57 10.34 -15.70 -2.82
CA GLU A 57 11.12 -16.55 -1.92
C GLU A 57 10.80 -16.31 -0.43
N GLN A 58 9.96 -15.32 -0.10
CA GLN A 58 9.70 -14.95 1.29
C GLN A 58 8.28 -15.32 1.71
N SER A 59 8.11 -16.57 2.14
CA SER A 59 6.96 -17.08 2.90
C SER A 59 6.79 -16.45 4.30
N PHE A 60 7.38 -15.27 4.53
CA PHE A 60 7.48 -14.60 5.81
C PHE A 60 6.69 -13.30 5.89
N TYR A 61 6.21 -12.74 4.79
CA TYR A 61 5.42 -11.51 4.82
C TYR A 61 3.96 -11.76 5.21
N LEU A 62 3.38 -10.80 5.91
CA LEU A 62 1.95 -10.69 6.23
C LEU A 62 1.41 -11.89 7.02
N LYS A 63 2.26 -12.46 7.89
CA LYS A 63 1.83 -13.47 8.85
C LYS A 63 0.95 -12.85 9.93
N SER A 64 0.11 -13.69 10.53
CA SER A 64 -0.67 -13.31 11.72
C SER A 64 0.21 -12.62 12.74
N ASN A 65 -0.25 -11.48 13.24
CA ASN A 65 0.43 -10.70 14.26
C ASN A 65 1.86 -10.29 13.89
N GLN A 66 2.15 -10.04 12.62
CA GLN A 66 3.42 -9.53 12.12
C GLN A 66 3.29 -8.09 11.61
N THR A 67 4.38 -7.33 11.74
CA THR A 67 4.52 -6.04 11.06
C THR A 67 5.55 -6.17 9.95
N ASP A 68 5.15 -5.79 8.75
CA ASP A 68 5.98 -5.86 7.55
C ASP A 68 6.22 -4.48 6.96
N THR A 69 7.42 -4.25 6.44
CA THR A 69 7.81 -2.98 5.83
C THR A 69 8.03 -3.15 4.33
N PHE A 70 7.43 -2.28 3.55
CA PHE A 70 7.57 -2.19 2.10
C PHE A 70 8.09 -0.80 1.73
N GLU A 71 9.19 -0.75 1.00
CA GLU A 71 9.64 0.49 0.38
C GLU A 71 9.14 0.54 -1.06
N ILE A 72 8.43 1.60 -1.40
CA ILE A 72 7.94 1.84 -2.76
C ILE A 72 8.49 3.16 -3.29
N GLY A 73 9.28 3.08 -4.36
CA GLY A 73 9.55 4.24 -5.21
C GLY A 73 8.40 4.40 -6.18
N GLN A 74 7.51 5.36 -5.95
CA GLN A 74 6.40 5.60 -6.86
C GLN A 74 6.54 6.93 -7.58
N THR A 75 6.51 6.86 -8.91
CA THR A 75 6.35 8.03 -9.75
C THR A 75 4.88 8.38 -9.79
N MET A 76 4.48 9.35 -8.97
CA MET A 76 3.10 9.84 -8.98
C MET A 76 2.84 10.54 -10.31
N THR A 77 1.97 9.96 -11.14
CA THR A 77 1.52 10.58 -12.39
C THR A 77 0.40 11.58 -12.16
N SER A 78 -0.19 11.58 -10.97
CA SER A 78 -1.32 12.43 -10.58
C SER A 78 -0.98 13.16 -9.29
N VAL A 79 -1.33 14.45 -9.21
CA VAL A 79 -1.26 15.21 -7.97
C VAL A 79 -2.43 14.77 -7.09
N ILE A 80 -2.16 14.02 -6.02
CA ILE A 80 -3.21 13.51 -5.12
C ILE A 80 -3.52 14.46 -3.96
N GLY A 81 -2.63 15.42 -3.67
CA GLY A 81 -2.77 16.34 -2.55
C GLY A 81 -2.57 15.66 -1.20
N GLN A 82 -3.30 16.08 -0.16
CA GLN A 82 -3.20 15.47 1.16
C GLN A 82 -3.98 14.15 1.21
N ILE A 83 -3.29 13.05 1.56
CA ILE A 83 -3.90 11.72 1.68
C ILE A 83 -4.90 11.72 2.84
N SER A 84 -6.14 11.31 2.55
CA SER A 84 -7.25 11.22 3.50
C SER A 84 -7.67 9.78 3.79
N SER A 85 -7.50 8.86 2.83
CA SER A 85 -7.75 7.43 3.01
C SER A 85 -6.92 6.58 2.05
N ILE A 86 -6.89 5.27 2.32
CA ILE A 86 -6.13 4.27 1.57
C ILE A 86 -7.00 3.04 1.40
N ASP A 87 -7.01 2.49 0.18
CA ASP A 87 -7.44 1.12 -0.03
C ASP A 87 -6.23 0.20 -0.12
N ILE A 88 -6.40 -0.99 0.44
CA ILE A 88 -5.44 -2.08 0.35
C ILE A 88 -6.19 -3.37 0.00
N TYR A 89 -5.69 -4.09 -1.00
CA TYR A 89 -6.32 -5.32 -1.49
C TYR A 89 -5.30 -6.19 -2.20
N HIS A 90 -5.53 -7.50 -2.24
CA HIS A 90 -4.72 -8.44 -3.02
C HIS A 90 -5.55 -9.12 -4.09
N ASN A 91 -4.90 -9.60 -5.15
CA ASN A 91 -5.53 -10.40 -6.21
C ASN A 91 -5.63 -11.91 -5.85
N GLY A 92 -5.81 -12.21 -4.56
CA GLY A 92 -5.90 -13.57 -4.04
C GLY A 92 -7.28 -14.22 -4.30
N LYS A 93 -7.50 -15.43 -3.80
CA LYS A 93 -8.82 -16.08 -3.93
C LYS A 93 -9.81 -15.41 -2.99
N LYS A 94 -11.08 -15.41 -3.38
CA LYS A 94 -12.21 -14.82 -2.62
C LYS A 94 -12.36 -15.36 -1.20
N GLU A 95 -11.81 -16.54 -0.92
CA GLU A 95 -11.87 -17.23 0.38
C GLU A 95 -10.68 -16.92 1.30
N ASP A 96 -9.74 -16.08 0.85
CA ASP A 96 -8.58 -15.67 1.64
C ASP A 96 -8.99 -14.55 2.61
N PHE A 97 -9.33 -14.93 3.84
CA PHE A 97 -9.50 -13.97 4.92
C PHE A 97 -8.14 -13.39 5.30
N TRP A 98 -8.04 -12.06 5.32
CA TRP A 98 -6.86 -11.34 5.81
C TRP A 98 -7.30 -10.19 6.69
N SER A 99 -6.80 -10.18 7.93
CA SER A 99 -7.05 -9.10 8.87
C SER A 99 -5.84 -8.16 8.92
N ILE A 100 -6.09 -6.86 8.84
CA ILE A 100 -5.06 -5.83 9.01
C ILE A 100 -5.47 -5.00 10.21
N ASP A 101 -4.61 -4.87 11.22
CA ASP A 101 -4.91 -4.01 12.38
C ASP A 101 -4.72 -2.53 12.00
N TRP A 102 -3.62 -2.23 11.31
CA TRP A 102 -3.28 -0.90 10.86
C TRP A 102 -2.28 -0.89 9.71
N ILE A 103 -2.33 0.20 8.96
CA ILE A 103 -1.31 0.58 7.97
C ILE A 103 -0.72 1.93 8.37
N GLN A 104 0.59 2.07 8.22
CA GLN A 104 1.29 3.33 8.35
C GLN A 104 2.05 3.63 7.07
N ILE A 105 1.90 4.84 6.56
CA ILE A 105 2.62 5.33 5.39
C ILE A 105 3.51 6.46 5.84
N LYS A 106 4.80 6.37 5.52
CA LYS A 106 5.78 7.43 5.72
C LYS A 106 6.28 7.91 4.36
N ASP A 107 6.03 9.16 4.06
CA ASP A 107 6.72 9.87 2.98
C ASP A 107 8.15 10.16 3.45
N ILE A 108 9.15 9.58 2.80
CA ILE A 108 10.54 9.76 3.24
C ILE A 108 11.09 11.14 2.86
N THR A 109 10.53 11.78 1.83
CA THR A 109 10.97 13.09 1.35
C THR A 109 10.50 14.18 2.32
N THR A 110 9.25 14.10 2.77
CA THR A 110 8.69 15.07 3.73
C THR A 110 8.82 14.65 5.19
N ASN A 111 9.25 13.40 5.43
CA ASN A 111 9.29 12.74 6.75
C ASN A 111 7.93 12.71 7.48
N LYS A 112 6.83 12.97 6.77
CA LYS A 112 5.46 12.89 7.31
C LYS A 112 5.01 11.44 7.34
N SER A 113 4.29 11.09 8.40
CA SER A 113 3.70 9.76 8.55
C SER A 113 2.21 9.85 8.83
N PHE A 114 1.46 8.95 8.22
CA PHE A 114 0.02 8.78 8.41
C PHE A 114 -0.23 7.34 8.84
N LYS A 115 -1.04 7.15 9.88
CA LYS A 115 -1.40 5.82 10.38
C LYS A 115 -2.91 5.68 10.38
N TYR A 116 -3.38 4.59 9.79
CA TYR A 116 -4.79 4.27 9.64
C TYR A 116 -5.05 2.94 10.32
N GLN A 117 -5.96 2.93 11.30
CA GLN A 117 -6.46 1.69 11.86
C GLN A 117 -7.48 1.10 10.89
N ILE A 118 -7.32 -0.18 10.58
CA ILE A 118 -8.27 -0.92 9.76
C ILE A 118 -9.02 -1.81 10.76
N LEU A 119 -10.19 -1.34 11.20
CA LEU A 119 -10.97 -2.04 12.22
C LEU A 119 -11.96 -3.04 11.60
N THR A 120 -11.83 -3.30 10.29
CA THR A 120 -12.78 -4.07 9.49
C THR A 120 -12.05 -5.16 8.71
N GLU A 121 -12.60 -6.36 8.71
CA GLU A 121 -12.15 -7.45 7.84
C GLU A 121 -12.27 -7.04 6.38
N ILE A 122 -11.20 -7.27 5.60
CA ILE A 122 -11.24 -7.05 4.15
C ILE A 122 -11.91 -8.28 3.54
N ASN A 123 -13.21 -8.19 3.32
CA ASN A 123 -14.00 -9.21 2.64
C ASN A 123 -13.98 -8.96 1.12
N PHE A 124 -13.65 -9.99 0.34
CA PHE A 124 -13.64 -9.97 -1.13
C PHE A 124 -14.90 -10.60 -1.73
#